data_AF-C0KUJ7-F1
#
_entry.id   AF-C0KUJ7-F1
#
_cell.length_a   1.000
_cell.length_b   1.000
_cell.length_c   1.000
_cell.angle_alpha   90.00
_cell.angle_beta   90.00
_cell.angle_gamma   90.00
#
_symmetry.space_group_name_H-M   'P 1'
#
loop_
_entity.id
_entity.type
_entity.pdbx_description
1 polymer ?
#
loop_
_entity_poly.entity_id
_entity_poly.type
_entity_poly.pdbx_seq_one_letter_code
_entity_poly.pdbx_strand_id
1 'polypeptide(L)'
;ALASLSALTMITERHGLKEPKKVEELCNKITSSLKDHLTFSCQNKGQPLESAEPKVLGVLADLRSLCTLGLQRIFYLKLEDLVPAPSIIDRLFLDTLPF
;
A
#
# COMPACT_ATOMS: atom_id res chain seq x y z
N ALA A 1 4.90 11.88 7.73
CA ALA A 1 4.70 11.39 6.35
C ALA A 1 4.81 9.87 6.21
N LEU A 2 5.96 9.23 6.49
CA LEU A 2 6.14 7.78 6.28
C LEU A 2 5.12 6.91 7.03
N ALA A 3 4.87 7.19 8.31
CA ALA A 3 3.88 6.46 9.10
C ALA A 3 2.48 6.50 8.49
N SER A 4 2.05 7.65 7.97
CA SER A 4 0.76 7.81 7.28
C SER A 4 0.70 7.01 5.98
N LEU A 5 1.80 6.97 5.21
CA LEU A 5 1.88 6.16 4.00
C LEU A 5 1.83 4.67 4.32
N SER A 6 2.57 4.21 5.32
CA SER A 6 2.50 2.82 5.79
C SER A 6 1.11 2.45 6.32
N ALA A 7 0.41 3.40 6.95
CA ALA A 7 -0.98 3.17 7.36
C ALA A 7 -1.91 3.05 6.14
N LEU A 8 -1.73 3.89 5.11
CA LEU A 8 -2.52 3.85 3.87
C LEU A 8 -2.26 2.60 3.00
N THR A 9 -1.10 1.94 3.10
CA THR A 9 -0.87 0.65 2.42
C THR A 9 -1.67 -0.48 3.06
N MET A 10 -1.89 -0.42 4.38
CA MET A 10 -2.68 -1.41 5.12
C MET A 10 -4.17 -1.10 5.10
N ILE A 11 -4.54 0.17 5.34
CA ILE A 11 -5.90 0.66 5.48
C ILE A 11 -6.35 1.21 4.14
N THR A 12 -6.86 0.31 3.31
CA THR A 12 -7.40 0.61 1.98
C THR A 12 -8.66 -0.21 1.75
N GLU A 13 -9.50 0.23 0.83
CA GLU A 13 -10.68 -0.54 0.45
C GLU A 13 -10.25 -1.89 -0.14
N ARG A 14 -10.91 -2.96 0.32
CA ARG A 14 -10.68 -4.32 -0.16
C ARG A 14 -12.01 -5.04 -0.30
N HIS A 15 -12.07 -5.98 -1.24
CA HIS A 15 -13.22 -6.85 -1.38
C HIS A 15 -13.43 -7.70 -0.12
N GLY A 16 -14.69 -7.91 0.28
CA GLY A 16 -15.03 -8.76 1.44
C GLY A 16 -14.94 -8.09 2.82
N LEU A 17 -14.72 -6.77 2.90
CA LEU A 17 -14.77 -6.04 4.17
C LEU A 17 -16.17 -6.08 4.78
N LYS A 18 -16.26 -6.44 6.08
CA LYS A 18 -17.52 -6.40 6.84
C LYS A 18 -18.01 -4.97 7.08
N GLU A 19 -17.09 -4.03 7.26
CA GLU A 19 -17.39 -2.63 7.61
C GLU A 19 -16.64 -1.65 6.67
N PRO A 20 -16.99 -1.60 5.37
CA PRO A 20 -16.25 -0.81 4.39
C PRO A 20 -16.26 0.70 4.72
N LYS A 21 -17.39 1.23 5.18
CA LYS A 21 -17.52 2.65 5.55
C LYS A 21 -16.55 3.08 6.66
N LYS A 22 -16.32 2.22 7.67
CA LYS A 22 -15.35 2.53 8.75
C LYS A 22 -13.93 2.59 8.22
N VAL A 23 -13.57 1.72 7.28
CA VAL A 23 -12.25 1.71 6.65
C VAL A 23 -12.07 2.95 5.79
N GLU A 24 -13.09 3.33 5.03
CA GLU A 24 -13.09 4.57 4.22
C GLU A 24 -12.94 5.82 5.09
N GLU A 25 -13.72 5.94 6.17
CA GLU A 25 -13.61 7.05 7.12
C GLU A 25 -12.21 7.15 7.74
N LEU A 26 -11.60 6.02 8.10
CA LEU A 26 -10.26 5.98 8.65
C LEU A 26 -9.20 6.36 7.61
N CYS A 27 -9.32 5.86 6.38
CA CYS A 27 -8.47 6.21 5.26
C CYS A 27 -8.51 7.73 4.99
N ASN A 28 -9.71 8.33 5.01
CA ASN A 28 -9.90 9.76 4.83
C ASN A 28 -9.23 10.59 5.94
N LYS A 29 -9.35 10.15 7.20
CA LYS A 29 -8.67 10.81 8.35
C LYS A 29 -7.15 10.77 8.22
N ILE A 30 -6.57 9.62 7.83
CA ILE A 30 -5.13 9.47 7.63
C ILE A 30 -4.64 10.34 6.47
N THR A 31 -5.42 10.38 5.38
CA THR A 31 -5.12 11.21 4.21
C THR A 31 -5.16 12.70 4.56
N SER A 32 -6.15 13.15 5.33
CA SER A 32 -6.20 14.53 5.85
C SER A 32 -4.97 14.86 6.70
N SER A 33 -4.60 13.99 7.63
CA SER A 33 -3.41 14.20 8.47
C SER A 33 -2.12 14.24 7.66
N LEU A 34 -2.01 13.43 6.60
CA LEU A 34 -0.88 13.47 5.68
C LEU A 34 -0.83 14.81 4.92
N LYS A 35 -1.97 15.29 4.42
CA LYS A 35 -2.08 16.60 3.74
C LYS A 35 -1.64 17.74 4.66
N ASP A 36 -2.12 17.77 5.90
CA ASP A 36 -1.75 18.78 6.90
C ASP A 36 -0.25 18.74 7.23
N HIS A 37 0.33 17.54 7.32
CA HIS A 37 1.77 17.40 7.50
C HIS A 37 2.56 17.91 6.27
N LEU A 38 2.06 17.66 5.06
CA LEU A 38 2.69 18.13 3.82
C LEU A 38 2.58 19.64 3.67
N THR A 39 1.44 20.25 3.99
CA THR A 39 1.25 21.72 3.96
C THR A 39 2.25 22.42 4.87
N PHE A 40 2.38 21.97 6.11
CA PHE A 40 3.36 22.49 7.07
C PHE A 40 4.80 22.29 6.59
N SER A 41 5.11 21.10 6.04
CA SER A 41 6.46 20.79 5.54
C SER A 41 6.84 21.62 4.31
N CYS A 42 5.89 21.88 3.41
CA CYS A 42 6.08 22.69 2.21
C CYS A 42 6.26 24.18 2.54
N GLN A 43 5.49 24.70 3.51
CA GLN A 43 5.68 26.07 4.03
C GLN A 43 7.09 26.26 4.60
N ASN A 44 7.59 25.30 5.40
CA ASN A 44 8.93 25.37 5.97
C ASN A 44 10.06 25.28 4.93
N LYS A 45 9.80 24.69 3.76
CA LYS A 45 10.79 24.47 2.69
C LYS A 45 10.65 25.40 1.49
N GLY A 46 9.66 26.30 1.50
CA GLY A 46 9.37 27.20 0.37
C GLY A 46 8.98 26.47 -0.93
N GLN A 47 8.47 25.25 -0.84
CA GLN A 47 8.09 24.44 -2.01
C GLN A 47 6.57 24.47 -2.27
N PRO A 48 6.11 24.42 -3.53
CA PRO A 48 4.69 24.37 -3.86
C PRO A 48 4.05 23.04 -3.40
N LEU A 49 2.97 23.13 -2.62
CA LEU A 49 2.21 21.98 -2.11
C LEU A 49 1.66 21.09 -3.24
N GLU A 50 1.21 21.71 -4.34
CA GLU A 50 0.65 21.03 -5.52
C GLU A 50 1.63 20.04 -6.18
N SER A 51 2.94 20.20 -5.94
CA SER A 51 3.97 19.31 -6.49
C SER A 51 4.32 18.12 -5.58
N ALA A 52 4.03 18.21 -4.27
CA ALA A 52 4.50 17.25 -3.28
C ALA A 52 3.47 16.15 -2.98
N GLU A 53 2.18 16.50 -2.90
CA GLU A 53 1.11 15.55 -2.59
C GLU A 53 0.95 14.42 -3.63
N PRO A 54 0.78 14.71 -4.94
CA PRO A 54 0.60 13.64 -5.93
C PRO A 54 1.84 12.76 -6.04
N LYS A 55 3.04 13.32 -5.83
CA LYS A 55 4.30 12.58 -5.83
C LYS A 55 4.37 11.58 -4.67
N VAL A 56 3.90 11.99 -3.48
CA VAL A 56 3.91 11.15 -2.29
C VAL A 56 2.84 10.05 -2.37
N LEU A 57 1.65 10.35 -2.89
CA LEU A 57 0.61 9.34 -3.11
C LEU A 57 0.96 8.39 -4.26
N GLY A 58 1.71 8.85 -5.27
CA GLY A 58 2.20 8.02 -6.38
C GLY A 58 3.06 6.83 -5.93
N VAL A 59 3.79 6.97 -4.82
CA VAL A 59 4.59 5.87 -4.23
C VAL A 59 3.74 4.64 -3.90
N LEU A 60 2.46 4.83 -3.56
CA LEU A 60 1.55 3.71 -3.29
C LEU A 60 1.21 2.92 -4.57
N ALA A 61 1.20 3.56 -5.73
CA ALA A 61 1.02 2.89 -7.01
C ALA A 61 2.28 2.11 -7.39
N ASP A 62 3.45 2.72 -7.25
CA ASP A 62 4.74 2.07 -7.50
C ASP A 62 4.93 0.82 -6.62
N LEU A 63 4.53 0.92 -5.35
CA LEU A 63 4.58 -0.21 -4.42
C LEU A 63 3.69 -1.38 -4.87
N ARG A 64 2.49 -1.10 -5.42
CA ARG A 64 1.61 -2.15 -5.96
C ARG A 64 2.24 -2.88 -7.15
N SER A 65 2.93 -2.14 -8.02
CA SER A 65 3.70 -2.73 -9.12
C SER A 65 4.82 -3.63 -8.61
N LEU A 66 5.57 -3.19 -7.60
CA LEU A 66 6.61 -4.01 -6.96
C LEU A 66 6.04 -5.26 -6.29
N CYS A 67 4.89 -5.15 -5.60
CA CYS A 67 4.20 -6.31 -5.02
C CYS A 67 3.86 -7.37 -6.08
N THR A 68 3.44 -6.93 -7.28
CA THR A 68 3.13 -7.84 -8.39
C THR A 68 4.38 -8.61 -8.85
N LEU A 69 5.52 -7.94 -8.96
CA LEU A 69 6.80 -8.60 -9.28
C LEU A 69 7.19 -9.62 -8.20
N GLY A 70 6.96 -9.30 -6.92
CA GLY A 70 7.17 -10.22 -5.82
C GLY A 70 6.30 -11.48 -5.93
N LEU A 71 5.01 -11.33 -6.25
CA LEU A 71 4.10 -12.46 -6.48
C LEU A 71 4.54 -13.32 -7.66
N GLN A 72 4.94 -12.70 -8.79
CA GLN A 72 5.49 -13.43 -9.93
C GLN A 72 6.74 -14.22 -9.54
N ARG A 73 7.64 -13.63 -8.75
CA ARG A 73 8.84 -14.35 -8.30
C ARG A 73 8.49 -15.53 -7.39
N ILE A 74 7.54 -15.38 -6.47
CA ILE A 74 7.05 -16.48 -5.63
C ILE A 74 6.44 -17.58 -6.49
N PHE A 75 5.63 -17.23 -7.49
CA PHE A 75 5.05 -18.18 -8.43
C PHE A 75 6.12 -19.02 -9.14
N TYR A 76 7.16 -18.37 -9.68
CA TYR A 76 8.27 -19.08 -10.34
C TYR A 76 9.03 -20.00 -9.38
N LEU A 77 9.32 -19.55 -8.16
CA LEU A 77 9.99 -20.38 -7.16
C LEU A 77 9.17 -21.62 -6.80
N LYS A 78 7.84 -21.49 -6.72
CA LYS A 78 6.94 -22.62 -6.49
C LYS A 78 6.92 -23.60 -7.67
N LEU A 79 7.05 -23.12 -8.91
CA LEU A 79 7.16 -23.98 -10.09
C LEU A 79 8.50 -24.70 -10.18
N GLU A 80 9.59 -24.05 -9.77
CA GLU A 80 10.92 -24.66 -9.71
C GLU A 80 11.01 -25.79 -8.67
N ASP A 81 10.19 -25.73 -7.62
CA ASP A 81 10.01 -26.74 -6.56
C ASP A 81 11.33 -27.25 -5.93
N LEU A 82 12.33 -26.37 -5.84
CA LEU A 82 13.64 -26.71 -5.26
C LEU A 82 13.60 -26.80 -3.73
N VAL A 83 12.74 -26.01 -3.10
CA VAL A 83 12.50 -25.97 -1.65
C VAL A 83 11.02 -25.68 -1.41
N PRO A 84 10.34 -26.38 -0.48
CA PRO A 84 8.94 -26.11 -0.19
C PRO A 84 8.78 -24.70 0.42
N ALA A 85 7.76 -23.98 -0.04
CA ALA A 85 7.38 -22.70 0.54
C ALA A 85 6.87 -22.88 1.99
N PRO A 86 7.23 -22.00 2.92
CA PRO A 86 6.62 -22.01 4.26
C PRO A 86 5.10 -21.87 4.18
N SER A 87 4.36 -22.62 5.00
CA SER A 87 2.89 -22.72 4.91
C SER A 87 2.15 -21.39 4.98
N ILE A 88 2.66 -20.44 5.77
CA ILE A 88 2.09 -19.08 5.85
C ILE A 88 2.25 -18.31 4.54
N ILE A 89 3.40 -18.45 3.87
CA ILE A 89 3.66 -17.79 2.58
C ILE A 89 2.78 -18.42 1.51
N ASP A 90 2.64 -19.74 1.54
CA ASP A 90 1.79 -20.45 0.58
C ASP A 90 0.33 -20.01 0.66
N ARG A 91 -0.21 -19.99 1.89
CA ARG A 91 -1.57 -19.51 2.14
C ARG A 91 -1.77 -18.07 1.68
N LEU A 92 -0.89 -17.16 2.08
CA LEU A 92 -1.00 -15.75 1.71
C LEU A 92 -0.92 -15.55 0.19
N PHE A 93 -0.04 -16.30 -0.48
CA PHE A 93 0.09 -16.26 -1.93
C PHE A 93 -1.21 -16.70 -2.61
N LEU A 94 -1.74 -17.87 -2.24
CA LEU A 94 -2.97 -18.42 -2.81
C LEU A 94 -4.19 -17.53 -2.55
N ASP A 95 -4.34 -17.01 -1.32
CA ASP A 95 -5.43 -16.11 -0.93
C ASP A 95 -5.41 -14.77 -1.70
N THR A 96 -4.28 -14.41 -2.33
CA THR A 96 -4.11 -13.17 -3.10
C THR A 96 -4.47 -13.32 -4.58
N LEU A 97 -4.51 -14.55 -5.12
CA LEU A 97 -4.73 -14.78 -6.53
C LEU A 97 -6.22 -14.63 -6.88
N PRO A 98 -6.58 -13.91 -7.96
CA PRO A 98 -7.97 -13.59 -8.28
C PRO A 98 -8.70 -14.69 -9.09
N PHE A 99 -8.29 -15.95 -8.98
CA PHE A 99 -8.83 -17.07 -9.76
C PHE A 99 -9.24 -18.26 -8.89
#